data_AF-A0A2U1FRQ4-F1
#
_entry.id   AF-A0A2U1FRQ4-F1
#
_cell.length_a   1.000
_cell.length_b   1.000
_cell.length_c   1.000
_cell.angle_alpha   90.00
_cell.angle_beta   90.00
_cell.angle_gamma   90.00
#
_symmetry.space_group_name_H-M   'P 1'
#
loop_
_entity.id
_entity.type
_entity.pdbx_description
1 polymer ?
#
loop_
_entity_poly.entity_id
_entity_poly.type
_entity_poly.pdbx_seq_one_letter_code
_entity_poly.pdbx_strand_id
1 'polypeptide(L)'
;MSRPVALAAGAAALAVLLLLVGALMGGWRPFTAQPDVLTYGPDGDLEQFVLFEGQCANGDLASGGSFGPEADARCGVPHDVEVVASIAPVREGRPVSYPGEEGLAAFGRAYCALYADSDLLVPTAGGVDRDDLRMTAVVPARAAFADPRSAGSASGGRQVSCVVSRDDGERLTDRFSVI
;
A
#
# COMPACT_ATOMS: atom_id res chain seq x y z
N MET A 1 23.23 25.35 -48.02
CA MET A 1 23.03 24.61 -46.76
C MET A 1 21.59 24.79 -46.29
N SER A 2 21.10 23.86 -45.45
CA SER A 2 19.97 24.05 -44.51
C SER A 2 18.51 24.11 -45.01
N ARG A 3 18.07 23.20 -45.90
CA ARG A 3 16.63 22.84 -46.06
C ARG A 3 16.20 21.50 -45.41
N PRO A 4 17.00 20.41 -45.45
CA PRO A 4 16.59 19.14 -44.84
C PRO A 4 16.72 19.13 -43.31
N VAL A 5 17.59 19.98 -42.76
CA VAL A 5 17.82 20.08 -41.30
C VAL A 5 16.65 20.77 -40.58
N ALA A 6 16.00 21.75 -41.23
CA ALA A 6 14.86 22.46 -40.63
C ALA A 6 13.59 21.59 -40.54
N LEU A 7 13.38 20.69 -41.50
CA LEU A 7 12.24 19.76 -41.51
C LEU A 7 12.40 18.64 -40.45
N ALA A 8 13.63 18.15 -40.24
CA ALA A 8 13.91 17.14 -39.22
C ALA A 8 13.72 17.68 -37.79
N ALA A 9 14.11 18.94 -37.54
CA ALA A 9 13.94 19.58 -36.24
C ALA A 9 12.45 19.82 -35.88
N GLY A 10 11.62 20.19 -36.87
CA GLY A 10 10.18 20.39 -36.67
C GLY A 10 9.43 19.10 -36.32
N ALA A 11 9.77 17.99 -36.98
CA ALA A 11 9.16 16.69 -36.72
C ALA A 11 9.51 16.13 -35.33
N ALA A 12 10.76 16.30 -34.89
CA ALA A 12 11.19 15.89 -33.56
C ALA A 12 10.49 16.68 -32.44
N ALA A 13 10.36 18.01 -32.61
CA ALA A 13 9.65 18.85 -31.65
C ALA A 13 8.16 18.46 -31.53
N LEU A 14 7.51 18.15 -32.65
CA LEU A 14 6.10 17.74 -32.67
C LEU A 14 5.91 16.37 -31.99
N ALA A 15 6.82 15.42 -32.23
CA ALA A 15 6.78 14.10 -31.58
C ALA A 15 6.97 14.20 -30.06
N VAL A 16 7.89 15.04 -29.59
CA VAL A 16 8.08 15.30 -28.15
C VAL A 16 6.84 15.96 -27.55
N LEU A 17 6.25 16.94 -28.24
CA LEU A 17 4.99 17.57 -27.79
C LEU A 17 3.83 16.56 -27.71
N LEU A 18 3.68 15.68 -28.69
CA LEU A 18 2.64 14.65 -28.67
C LEU A 18 2.87 13.61 -27.57
N LEU A 19 4.12 13.24 -27.27
CA LEU A 19 4.47 12.37 -26.15
C LEU A 19 4.18 13.03 -24.80
N LEU A 20 4.49 14.32 -24.66
CA LEU A 20 4.20 15.08 -23.44
C LEU A 20 2.69 15.25 -23.23
N VAL A 21 1.94 15.55 -24.29
CA VAL A 21 0.46 15.63 -24.23
C VAL A 21 -0.14 14.26 -23.95
N GLY A 22 0.39 13.19 -24.55
CA GLY A 22 -0.03 11.82 -24.27
C GLY A 22 0.24 11.39 -22.82
N ALA A 23 1.39 11.77 -22.26
CA ALA A 23 1.71 11.51 -20.84
C ALA A 23 0.81 12.31 -19.89
N LEU A 24 0.44 13.55 -20.24
CA LEU A 24 -0.44 14.39 -19.42
C LEU A 24 -1.93 13.99 -19.52
N MET A 25 -2.38 13.51 -20.69
CA MET A 25 -3.76 13.05 -20.91
C MET A 25 -3.97 11.59 -20.50
N GLY A 26 -2.91 10.78 -20.44
CA GLY A 26 -2.95 9.36 -20.10
C GLY A 26 -3.18 9.05 -18.62
N GLY A 27 -3.42 10.05 -17.77
CA GLY A 27 -3.80 9.84 -16.38
C GLY A 27 -2.71 9.26 -15.48
N TRP A 28 -1.45 9.22 -15.93
CA TRP A 28 -0.31 8.81 -15.11
C TRP A 28 0.01 9.90 -14.08
N ARG A 29 -0.83 10.00 -13.05
CA ARG A 29 -0.49 10.67 -11.81
C ARG A 29 0.04 9.58 -10.88
N PRO A 30 1.36 9.52 -10.62
CA PRO A 30 1.85 8.66 -9.57
C PRO A 30 1.15 9.05 -8.28
N PHE A 31 0.90 8.08 -7.41
CA PHE A 31 0.54 8.33 -6.03
C PHE A 31 1.69 9.15 -5.45
N THR A 32 1.51 10.47 -5.36
CA THR A 32 2.64 11.36 -5.01
C THR A 32 3.03 11.25 -3.53
N ALA A 33 2.15 10.66 -2.71
CA ALA A 33 2.43 10.34 -1.33
C ALA A 33 3.14 8.99 -1.24
N GLN A 34 4.40 9.01 -0.82
CA GLN A 34 5.12 7.81 -0.42
C GLN A 34 4.36 7.14 0.73
N PRO A 35 4.09 5.81 0.68
CA PRO A 35 3.35 5.15 1.75
C PRO A 35 4.00 5.34 3.12
N ASP A 36 3.16 5.56 4.13
CA ASP A 36 3.57 5.55 5.53
C ASP A 36 4.02 4.13 5.92
N VAL A 37 4.74 4.00 7.05
CA VAL A 37 5.14 2.69 7.58
C VAL A 37 4.79 2.60 9.05
N LEU A 38 4.14 1.51 9.42
CA LEU A 38 3.93 1.11 10.81
C LEU A 38 4.49 -0.29 11.02
N THR A 39 5.04 -0.54 12.20
CA THR A 39 5.51 -1.86 12.61
C THR A 39 4.46 -2.59 13.43
N TYR A 40 4.35 -3.92 13.32
CA TYR A 40 3.46 -4.72 14.17
C TYR A 40 4.20 -5.74 15.03
N GLY A 41 3.55 -6.10 16.14
CA GLY A 41 4.01 -7.09 17.10
C GLY A 41 4.75 -6.47 18.27
N PRO A 42 5.41 -7.29 19.12
CA PRO A 42 6.06 -6.77 20.33
C PRO A 42 7.05 -5.66 20.00
N ASP A 43 6.95 -4.55 20.74
CA ASP A 43 7.70 -3.30 20.57
C ASP A 43 7.49 -2.58 19.22
N GLY A 44 6.46 -2.97 18.45
CA GLY A 44 6.05 -2.28 17.23
C GLY A 44 5.09 -1.12 17.50
N ASP A 45 4.78 -0.37 16.45
CA ASP A 45 3.79 0.71 16.47
C ASP A 45 2.38 0.20 16.75
N LEU A 46 2.04 -0.96 16.19
CA LEU A 46 0.74 -1.61 16.35
C LEU A 46 0.86 -2.73 17.38
N GLU A 47 0.05 -2.65 18.43
CA GLU A 47 0.04 -3.63 19.52
C GLU A 47 -0.37 -5.02 19.01
N GLN A 48 -1.35 -5.05 18.11
CA GLN A 48 -1.81 -6.25 17.42
C GLN A 48 -2.16 -5.92 15.97
N PHE A 49 -1.86 -6.82 15.06
CA PHE A 49 -2.27 -6.71 13.66
C PHE A 49 -2.57 -8.10 13.10
N VAL A 50 -3.83 -8.52 13.22
CA VAL A 50 -4.24 -9.87 12.82
C VAL A 50 -4.70 -9.98 11.37
N LEU A 51 -4.78 -8.84 10.68
CA LEU A 51 -5.49 -8.71 9.41
C LEU A 51 -4.76 -9.42 8.26
N PHE A 52 -5.53 -9.91 7.30
CA PHE A 52 -5.03 -10.47 6.04
C PHE A 52 -5.66 -9.78 4.83
N GLU A 53 -5.07 -9.98 3.65
CA GLU A 53 -5.54 -9.40 2.38
C GLU A 53 -7.04 -9.65 2.16
N GLY A 54 -7.78 -8.59 1.89
CA GLY A 54 -9.23 -8.59 1.73
C GLY A 54 -10.04 -8.40 3.02
N GLN A 55 -9.39 -8.26 4.17
CA GLN A 55 -10.07 -7.90 5.42
C GLN A 55 -10.19 -6.40 5.63
N CYS A 56 -11.27 -6.04 6.33
CA CYS A 56 -11.55 -4.69 6.77
C CYS A 56 -11.65 -4.66 8.29
N ALA A 57 -11.34 -3.51 8.89
CA ALA A 57 -11.41 -3.33 10.32
C ALA A 57 -11.80 -1.91 10.72
N ASN A 58 -12.25 -1.76 11.96
CA ASN A 58 -12.42 -0.48 12.63
C ASN A 58 -11.23 -0.22 13.56
N GLY A 59 -10.82 1.03 13.68
CA GLY A 59 -9.71 1.45 14.54
C GLY A 59 -8.76 2.44 13.87
N ASP A 60 -7.89 3.02 14.70
CA ASP A 60 -6.92 4.03 14.26
C ASP A 60 -5.65 3.38 13.73
N LEU A 61 -5.33 3.63 12.46
CA LEU A 61 -4.08 3.18 11.81
C LEU A 61 -2.92 4.12 12.16
N ALA A 62 -2.50 4.10 13.42
CA ALA A 62 -1.41 4.90 13.96
C ALA A 62 -0.70 4.14 15.08
N SER A 63 0.43 4.67 15.58
CA SER A 63 1.11 4.08 16.74
C SER A 63 0.17 4.00 17.96
N GLY A 64 0.16 2.85 18.63
CA GLY A 64 -0.81 2.48 19.67
C GLY A 64 -2.08 1.82 19.15
N GLY A 65 -2.26 1.73 17.82
CA GLY A 65 -3.38 1.03 17.20
C GLY A 65 -3.35 -0.48 17.46
N SER A 66 -4.54 -1.09 17.50
CA SER A 66 -4.69 -2.53 17.70
C SER A 66 -5.78 -3.07 16.79
N PHE A 67 -5.41 -4.03 15.94
CA PHE A 67 -6.29 -4.71 15.01
C PHE A 67 -6.36 -6.20 15.37
N GLY A 68 -7.03 -6.50 16.48
CA GLY A 68 -7.37 -7.85 16.92
C GLY A 68 -8.69 -8.36 16.32
N PRO A 69 -9.18 -9.55 16.71
CA PRO A 69 -10.47 -10.09 16.27
C PRO A 69 -11.65 -9.16 16.54
N GLU A 70 -11.58 -8.35 17.60
CA GLU A 70 -12.57 -7.35 17.99
C GLU A 70 -12.65 -6.15 17.03
N ALA A 71 -11.61 -5.93 16.22
CA ALA A 71 -11.57 -4.85 15.24
C ALA A 71 -12.23 -5.23 13.91
N ASP A 72 -12.57 -6.51 13.69
CA ASP A 72 -13.12 -7.01 12.43
C ASP A 72 -14.35 -6.21 11.98
N ALA A 73 -14.34 -5.83 10.70
CA ALA A 73 -15.42 -5.11 10.06
C ALA A 73 -15.76 -5.76 8.72
N ARG A 74 -17.02 -5.64 8.32
CA ARG A 74 -17.44 -6.08 7.00
C ARG A 74 -16.98 -5.05 5.96
N CYS A 75 -16.29 -5.49 4.91
CA CYS A 75 -15.98 -4.62 3.78
C CYS A 75 -17.25 -4.23 2.99
N GLY A 76 -17.27 -3.06 2.35
CA GLY A 76 -18.43 -2.53 1.64
C GLY A 76 -19.54 -1.97 2.54
N VAL A 77 -19.27 -1.83 3.84
CA VAL A 77 -20.02 -0.98 4.78
C VAL A 77 -19.02 -0.04 5.46
N PRO A 78 -19.44 1.00 6.21
CA PRO A 78 -18.52 1.91 6.87
C PRO A 78 -17.49 1.19 7.76
N HIS A 79 -16.20 1.39 7.48
CA HIS A 79 -15.04 0.85 8.21
C HIS A 79 -13.85 1.82 8.10
N ASP A 80 -12.82 1.62 8.94
CA ASP A 80 -11.71 2.59 9.05
C ASP A 80 -10.52 2.18 8.16
N VAL A 81 -10.23 0.87 8.03
CA VAL A 81 -9.10 0.36 7.25
C VAL A 81 -9.42 -0.89 6.43
N GLU A 82 -8.74 -1.07 5.30
CA GLU A 82 -8.80 -2.29 4.48
C GLU A 82 -7.40 -2.76 4.06
N VAL A 83 -7.12 -4.06 4.18
CA VAL A 83 -5.88 -4.66 3.68
C VAL A 83 -6.06 -5.02 2.21
N VAL A 84 -5.38 -4.30 1.32
CA VAL A 84 -5.55 -4.44 -0.14
C VAL A 84 -4.52 -5.36 -0.79
N ALA A 85 -3.41 -5.62 -0.10
CA ALA A 85 -2.36 -6.51 -0.57
C ALA A 85 -1.51 -7.04 0.58
N SER A 86 -0.99 -8.26 0.45
CA SER A 86 -0.03 -8.82 1.38
C SER A 86 1.06 -9.65 0.68
N ILE A 87 2.28 -9.59 1.21
CA ILE A 87 3.39 -10.44 0.76
C ILE A 87 4.28 -10.87 1.93
N ALA A 88 4.76 -12.11 1.89
CA ALA A 88 5.85 -12.56 2.75
C ALA A 88 7.16 -12.54 1.95
N PRO A 89 8.01 -11.50 2.05
CA PRO A 89 9.24 -11.39 1.27
C PRO A 89 10.21 -12.55 1.55
N VAL A 90 10.10 -13.18 2.72
CA VAL A 90 10.89 -14.35 3.09
C VAL A 90 9.97 -15.46 3.58
N ARG A 91 9.97 -16.60 2.89
CA ARG A 91 9.15 -17.76 3.26
C ARG A 91 9.46 -18.25 4.68
N GLU A 92 8.44 -18.65 5.42
CA GLU A 92 8.53 -19.06 6.83
C GLU A 92 9.24 -20.41 7.06
N GLY A 93 9.43 -21.22 6.00
CA GLY A 93 10.02 -22.56 6.10
C GLY A 93 11.53 -22.62 6.37
N ARG A 94 12.20 -21.48 6.54
CA ARG A 94 13.64 -21.41 6.84
C ARG A 94 13.94 -20.38 7.92
N PRO A 95 14.81 -20.70 8.90
CA PRO A 95 15.37 -19.68 9.78
C PRO A 95 16.13 -18.65 8.95
N VAL A 96 15.79 -17.37 9.14
CA VAL A 96 16.50 -16.25 8.53
C VAL A 96 16.71 -15.17 9.56
N SER A 97 17.81 -14.43 9.43
CA SER A 97 18.06 -13.26 10.24
C SER A 97 17.06 -12.15 9.92
N TYR A 98 16.70 -11.36 10.93
CA TYR A 98 15.95 -10.13 10.72
C TYR A 98 16.76 -9.18 9.83
N PRO A 99 16.21 -8.70 8.69
CA PRO A 99 16.93 -7.84 7.76
C PRO A 99 17.14 -6.40 8.26
N GLY A 100 16.56 -6.05 9.42
CA GLY A 100 16.55 -4.69 9.96
C GLY A 100 15.24 -3.97 9.66
N GLU A 101 14.88 -3.04 10.53
CA GLU A 101 13.64 -2.27 10.45
C GLU A 101 13.59 -1.41 9.19
N GLU A 102 14.67 -0.66 8.90
CA GLU A 102 14.78 0.17 7.71
C GLU A 102 14.66 -0.66 6.42
N GLY A 103 15.23 -1.87 6.40
CA GLY A 103 15.17 -2.76 5.24
C GLY A 103 13.74 -3.22 4.94
N LEU A 104 12.97 -3.59 5.97
CA LEU A 104 11.56 -3.96 5.81
C LEU A 104 10.69 -2.75 5.50
N ALA A 105 10.94 -1.60 6.14
CA ALA A 105 10.23 -0.37 5.87
C ALA A 105 10.43 0.08 4.41
N ALA A 106 11.66 0.03 3.90
CA ALA A 106 11.96 0.36 2.50
C ALA A 106 11.26 -0.62 1.53
N PHE A 107 11.29 -1.92 1.83
CA PHE A 107 10.58 -2.92 1.04
C PHE A 107 9.06 -2.68 1.07
N GLY A 108 8.47 -2.46 2.25
CA GLY A 108 7.04 -2.22 2.42
C GLY A 108 6.56 -0.99 1.67
N ARG A 109 7.30 0.12 1.75
CA ARG A 109 7.00 1.32 0.96
C ARG A 109 7.03 1.04 -0.53
N ALA A 110 8.05 0.36 -1.03
CA ALA A 110 8.15 0.06 -2.46
C ALA A 110 7.02 -0.87 -2.93
N TYR A 111 6.72 -1.91 -2.16
CA TYR A 111 5.66 -2.85 -2.46
C TYR A 111 4.28 -2.18 -2.44
N CYS A 112 3.96 -1.40 -1.40
CA CYS A 112 2.68 -0.73 -1.30
C CYS A 112 2.54 0.45 -2.26
N ALA A 113 3.64 1.14 -2.60
CA ALA A 113 3.62 2.14 -3.67
C ALA A 113 3.29 1.51 -5.02
N LEU A 114 3.83 0.33 -5.33
CA LEU A 114 3.47 -0.39 -6.57
C LEU A 114 1.96 -0.64 -6.65
N TYR A 115 1.32 -1.06 -5.56
CA TYR A 115 -0.14 -1.23 -5.51
C TYR A 115 -0.88 0.10 -5.59
N ALA A 116 -0.43 1.11 -4.85
CA ALA A 116 -1.01 2.44 -4.85
C ALA A 116 -0.89 3.15 -6.19
N ASP A 117 0.13 2.83 -7.00
CA ASP A 117 0.36 3.33 -8.35
C ASP A 117 -0.35 2.48 -9.42
N SER A 118 -0.68 1.23 -9.12
CA SER A 118 -1.42 0.36 -10.03
C SER A 118 -2.91 0.73 -10.13
N ASP A 119 -3.54 0.44 -11.26
CA ASP A 119 -5.00 0.56 -11.43
C ASP A 119 -5.78 -0.56 -10.71
N LEU A 120 -5.19 -1.20 -9.69
CA LEU A 120 -5.83 -2.27 -8.92
C LEU A 120 -6.71 -1.73 -7.79
N LEU A 121 -6.46 -0.51 -7.30
CA LEU A 121 -7.31 0.15 -6.31
C LEU A 121 -8.51 0.80 -6.99
N VAL A 122 -9.50 -0.03 -7.31
CA VAL A 122 -10.75 0.43 -7.93
C VAL A 122 -11.87 0.34 -6.90
N PRO A 123 -12.54 1.45 -6.55
CA PRO A 123 -13.68 1.41 -5.65
C PRO A 123 -14.79 0.57 -6.27
N THR A 124 -15.35 -0.36 -5.49
CA THR A 124 -16.43 -1.21 -6.00
C THR A 124 -17.74 -0.43 -6.21
N ALA A 125 -17.96 0.70 -5.51
CA ALA A 125 -19.24 1.42 -5.51
C ALA A 125 -19.17 2.94 -5.77
N GLY A 126 -18.00 3.50 -6.08
CA GLY A 126 -17.84 4.88 -6.54
C GLY A 126 -18.01 5.96 -5.45
N GLY A 127 -17.86 5.60 -4.18
CA GLY A 127 -18.05 6.51 -3.05
C GLY A 127 -16.81 7.27 -2.58
N VAL A 128 -15.61 6.78 -2.88
CA VAL A 128 -14.33 7.39 -2.47
C VAL A 128 -13.38 7.39 -3.66
N ASP A 129 -12.82 8.55 -4.00
CA ASP A 129 -11.82 8.67 -5.05
C ASP A 129 -10.48 8.12 -4.54
N ARG A 130 -9.70 7.50 -5.44
CA ARG A 130 -8.37 6.97 -5.10
C ARG A 130 -7.43 8.04 -4.56
N ASP A 131 -7.59 9.28 -5.00
CA ASP A 131 -6.80 10.44 -4.55
C ASP A 131 -7.12 10.85 -3.10
N ASP A 132 -8.21 10.33 -2.50
CA ASP A 132 -8.59 10.56 -1.10
C ASP A 132 -8.13 9.41 -0.17
N LEU A 133 -7.35 8.46 -0.70
CA LEU A 133 -6.87 7.31 0.05
C LEU A 133 -5.45 7.52 0.56
N ARG A 134 -5.22 7.11 1.80
CA ARG A 134 -3.88 6.92 2.35
C ARG A 134 -3.43 5.48 2.20
N MET A 135 -2.21 5.27 1.72
CA MET A 135 -1.55 3.96 1.76
C MET A 135 -0.55 3.88 2.92
N THR A 136 -0.67 2.84 3.76
CA THR A 136 0.28 2.53 4.84
C THR A 136 0.81 1.12 4.68
N ALA A 137 2.13 0.96 4.70
CA ALA A 137 2.79 -0.33 4.78
C ALA A 137 2.89 -0.78 6.24
N VAL A 138 2.30 -1.93 6.56
CA VAL A 138 2.40 -2.56 7.87
C VAL A 138 3.43 -3.69 7.80
N VAL A 139 4.52 -3.56 8.55
CA VAL A 139 5.70 -4.46 8.47
C VAL A 139 6.01 -5.09 9.83
N PRO A 140 6.65 -6.26 9.91
CA PRO A 140 6.90 -6.90 11.19
C PRO A 140 8.02 -6.18 11.96
N ALA A 141 7.79 -5.94 13.25
CA ALA A 141 8.86 -5.66 14.19
C ALA A 141 9.80 -6.87 14.33
N ARG A 142 10.99 -6.65 14.92
CA ARG A 142 12.00 -7.72 15.08
C ARG A 142 11.44 -8.96 15.77
N ALA A 143 10.68 -8.76 16.85
CA ALA A 143 10.12 -9.86 17.64
C ALA A 143 9.11 -10.68 16.82
N ALA A 144 8.18 -10.00 16.13
CA ALA A 144 7.23 -10.62 15.22
C ALA A 144 7.94 -11.44 14.12
N PHE A 145 8.99 -10.88 13.51
CA PHE A 145 9.75 -11.56 12.46
C PHE A 145 10.46 -12.83 12.93
N ALA A 146 10.95 -12.82 14.18
CA ALA A 146 11.72 -13.91 14.75
C ALA A 146 10.87 -15.14 15.07
N ASP A 147 9.60 -14.96 15.41
CA ASP A 147 8.69 -16.06 15.69
C ASP A 147 7.51 -16.06 14.70
N PRO A 148 7.50 -17.00 13.74
CA PRO A 148 6.40 -17.16 12.77
C PRO A 148 5.02 -17.32 13.42
N ARG A 149 4.95 -17.66 14.72
CA ARG A 149 3.73 -17.81 15.51
C ARG A 149 3.44 -16.62 16.44
N SER A 150 4.34 -15.63 16.54
CA SER A 150 4.33 -14.63 17.63
C SER A 150 3.42 -13.43 17.44
N ALA A 151 2.93 -13.13 16.25
CA ALA A 151 1.92 -12.10 16.13
C ALA A 151 0.59 -12.82 16.09
N GLY A 152 -0.38 -12.36 16.90
CA GLY A 152 -1.78 -12.54 16.55
C GLY A 152 -1.98 -12.04 15.13
N SER A 153 -1.82 -12.93 14.16
CA SER A 153 -1.93 -12.71 12.73
C SER A 153 -2.19 -14.07 12.10
N ALA A 154 -3.26 -14.13 11.31
CA ALA A 154 -3.48 -15.25 10.40
C ALA A 154 -2.39 -15.29 9.30
N SER A 155 -1.61 -14.22 9.22
CA SER A 155 -0.79 -13.79 8.11
C SER A 155 0.71 -14.11 8.29
N GLY A 156 1.13 -14.46 9.51
CA GLY A 156 2.47 -14.95 9.83
C GLY A 156 3.46 -13.82 10.12
N GLY A 157 4.43 -14.07 11.00
CA GLY A 157 5.36 -13.05 11.53
C GLY A 157 6.27 -12.37 10.49
N ARG A 158 6.22 -12.80 9.22
CA ARG A 158 7.03 -12.25 8.12
C ARG A 158 6.22 -11.54 7.06
N GLN A 159 4.91 -11.38 7.26
CA GLN A 159 4.06 -10.72 6.29
C GLN A 159 4.25 -9.20 6.33
N VAL A 160 4.26 -8.60 5.15
CA VAL A 160 4.12 -7.17 4.91
C VAL A 160 2.76 -6.96 4.27
N SER A 161 2.00 -5.99 4.79
CA SER A 161 0.65 -5.69 4.34
C SER A 161 0.54 -4.25 3.86
N CYS A 162 -0.26 -4.03 2.83
CA CYS A 162 -0.63 -2.71 2.35
C CYS A 162 -2.05 -2.41 2.80
N VAL A 163 -2.19 -1.35 3.58
CA VAL A 163 -3.43 -0.98 4.24
C VAL A 163 -3.87 0.38 3.72
N VAL A 164 -5.12 0.46 3.27
CA VAL A 164 -5.74 1.72 2.87
C VAL A 164 -6.64 2.25 3.99
N SER A 165 -6.68 3.58 4.10
CA SER A 165 -7.60 4.36 4.93
C SER A 165 -7.92 5.66 4.19
N ARG A 166 -8.85 6.48 4.68
CA ARG A 166 -9.06 7.80 4.06
C ARG A 166 -8.07 8.83 4.60
N ASP A 167 -7.63 9.72 3.71
CA ASP A 167 -6.69 10.79 4.06
C ASP A 167 -7.27 11.85 5.01
N ASP A 168 -8.60 12.01 4.98
CA ASP A 168 -9.36 12.93 5.84
C ASP A 168 -9.77 12.31 7.19
N GLY A 169 -9.47 11.03 7.40
CA GLY A 169 -9.85 10.28 8.60
C GLY A 169 -11.34 9.90 8.65
N GLU A 170 -12.10 10.13 7.58
CA GLU A 170 -13.45 9.57 7.48
C GLU A 170 -13.40 8.06 7.22
N ARG A 171 -14.57 7.42 7.30
CA ARG A 171 -14.71 5.99 7.03
C ARG A 171 -14.72 5.68 5.55
N LEU A 172 -14.06 4.59 5.19
CA LEU A 172 -14.25 3.91 3.91
C LEU A 172 -15.67 3.33 3.89
N THR A 173 -16.38 3.51 2.77
CA THR A 173 -17.73 2.95 2.57
C THR A 173 -17.77 1.82 1.54
N ASP A 174 -16.68 1.67 0.78
CA ASP A 174 -16.58 0.78 -0.38
C ASP A 174 -15.73 -0.46 -0.06
N ARG A 175 -15.31 -1.18 -1.09
CA ARG A 175 -14.27 -2.22 -1.01
C ARG A 175 -13.23 -1.91 -2.09
N PHE A 176 -11.96 -2.09 -1.76
CA PHE A 176 -10.81 -1.80 -2.64
C PHE A 176 -9.95 -3.01 -2.96
N SER A 177 -10.02 -4.08 -2.16
CA SER A 177 -9.35 -5.35 -2.45
C SER A 177 -9.99 -6.06 -3.63
N VAL A 178 -9.13 -6.54 -4.53
CA VAL A 178 -9.50 -7.36 -5.68
C VAL A 178 -9.43 -8.83 -5.27
N ILE A 179 -10.47 -9.33 -4.60
CA ILE A 179 -10.68 -10.76 -4.31
C ILE A 179 -11.73 -11.36 -5.23
#